data_AF-A0A497M661-F1
#
_entry.id   AF-A0A497M661-F1
#
_cell.length_a   1.000
_cell.length_b   1.000
_cell.length_c   1.000
_cell.angle_alpha   90.00
_cell.angle_beta   90.00
_cell.angle_gamma   90.00
#
_symmetry.space_group_name_H-M   'P 1'
#
loop_
_entity.id
_entity.type
_entity.pdbx_description
1 polymer ?
#
loop_
_entity_poly.entity_id
_entity_poly.type
_entity_poly.pdbx_seq_one_letter_code
_entity_poly.pdbx_strand_id
1 'polypeptide(L)'
;TEIIAKKLSGLGTVVFLTRYERKKRKNLIVPKGFVDSVSLAAQADLVVSVGGTIAREAALLGTPSIVVFPFGYSYVNDYLSKKGFPLYTVKVEEVLDYAKRLLGRKFDVKPLLKELEDPVEVIARLVKELEK
;
A
#
# COMPACT_ATOMS: atom_id res chain seq x y z
N THR A 1 -0.10 5.67 -14.41
CA THR A 1 0.33 6.04 -13.04
C THR A 1 0.72 7.50 -12.92
N GLU A 2 1.59 8.03 -13.78
CA GLU A 2 2.04 9.43 -13.69
C GLU A 2 0.90 10.46 -13.80
N ILE A 3 -0.10 10.22 -14.65
CA ILE A 3 -1.30 11.09 -14.76
C ILE A 3 -2.03 11.17 -13.41
N ILE A 4 -2.22 10.04 -12.74
CA ILE A 4 -2.86 9.98 -11.42
C ILE A 4 -2.00 10.71 -10.38
N ALA A 5 -0.69 10.46 -10.36
CA ALA A 5 0.23 11.13 -9.45
C ALA A 5 0.21 12.67 -9.61
N LYS A 6 0.18 13.17 -10.85
CA LYS A 6 0.06 14.61 -11.13
C LYS A 6 -1.28 15.19 -10.71
N LYS A 7 -2.38 14.43 -10.76
CA LYS A 7 -3.67 14.88 -10.21
C LYS A 7 -3.63 14.94 -8.68
N LEU A 8 -3.00 13.95 -8.05
CA LEU A 8 -2.84 13.89 -6.58
C LEU A 8 -1.96 15.02 -6.04
N SER A 9 -1.05 15.59 -6.82
CA SER A 9 -0.25 16.73 -6.37
C SER A 9 -1.04 18.02 -6.15
N GLY A 10 -2.30 18.07 -6.61
CA GLY A 10 -3.25 19.12 -6.21
C GLY A 10 -3.80 18.97 -4.80
N LEU A 11 -3.65 17.79 -4.17
CA LEU A 11 -4.10 17.53 -2.79
C LEU A 11 -2.96 17.64 -1.77
N GLY A 12 -1.71 17.55 -2.20
CA GLY A 12 -0.55 17.61 -1.32
C GLY A 12 0.75 17.19 -1.99
N THR A 13 1.78 16.97 -1.17
CA THR A 13 3.09 16.53 -1.66
C THR A 13 3.05 15.07 -2.12
N VAL A 14 3.47 14.81 -3.36
CA VAL A 14 3.51 13.44 -3.91
C VAL A 14 4.95 12.98 -4.10
N VAL A 15 5.32 11.94 -3.33
CA VAL A 15 6.53 11.16 -3.57
C VAL A 15 6.21 10.06 -4.58
N PHE A 16 6.77 10.17 -5.77
CA PHE A 16 6.51 9.26 -6.88
C PHE A 16 7.61 8.21 -6.99
N LEU A 17 7.36 7.04 -6.40
CA LEU A 17 8.25 5.89 -6.46
C LEU A 17 8.15 5.19 -7.82
N THR A 18 9.23 5.27 -8.59
CA THR A 18 9.34 4.66 -9.92
C THR A 18 10.07 3.32 -9.86
N ARG A 19 9.58 2.31 -10.58
CA ARG A 19 10.21 0.98 -10.61
C ARG A 19 11.58 0.96 -11.29
N TYR A 20 11.76 1.73 -12.37
CA TYR A 20 12.99 1.70 -13.18
C TYR A 20 13.59 3.11 -13.41
N GLU A 21 12.79 4.06 -13.89
CA GLU A 21 13.31 5.38 -14.29
C GLU A 21 13.08 6.51 -13.27
N ARG A 22 14.16 6.96 -12.64
CA ARG A 22 14.16 8.07 -11.67
C ARG A 22 14.32 9.46 -12.29
N LYS A 23 13.70 9.69 -13.45
CA LYS A 23 13.70 11.01 -14.13
C LYS A 23 12.87 12.02 -13.33
N LYS A 24 13.36 13.26 -13.26
CA LYS A 24 12.62 14.38 -12.64
C LYS A 24 11.30 14.58 -13.37
N ARG A 25 10.23 14.73 -12.60
CA ARG A 25 8.87 14.96 -13.11
C ARG A 25 8.32 16.23 -12.48
N LYS A 26 7.70 17.10 -13.30
CA LYS A 26 7.12 18.35 -12.81
C LYS A 26 6.07 18.04 -11.75
N ASN A 27 6.12 18.77 -10.63
CA ASN A 27 5.19 18.67 -9.49
C ASN A 27 5.18 17.32 -8.76
N LEU A 28 6.22 16.49 -8.93
CA LEU A 28 6.38 15.22 -8.23
C LEU A 28 7.79 15.14 -7.63
N ILE A 29 7.90 14.60 -6.43
CA ILE A 29 9.19 14.26 -5.82
C ILE A 29 9.57 12.86 -6.30
N VAL A 30 10.61 12.76 -7.12
CA VAL A 30 11.15 11.47 -7.58
C VAL A 30 12.48 11.25 -6.86
N PRO A 31 12.57 10.27 -5.93
CA PRO A 31 13.82 10.00 -5.23
C PRO A 31 14.94 9.61 -6.20
N LYS A 32 16.16 10.11 -5.95
CA LYS A 32 17.34 9.82 -6.78
C LYS A 32 17.99 8.48 -6.43
N GLY A 33 17.94 8.10 -5.15
CA GLY A 33 18.60 6.93 -4.59
C GLY A 33 17.64 5.85 -4.10
N PHE A 34 18.21 4.86 -3.42
CA PHE A 34 17.42 3.92 -2.63
C PHE A 34 16.64 4.67 -1.54
N VAL A 35 15.42 4.22 -1.27
CA VAL A 35 14.53 4.77 -0.25
C VAL A 35 14.01 3.60 0.56
N ASP A 36 14.00 3.75 1.88
CA ASP A 36 13.22 2.88 2.74
C ASP A 36 11.73 3.13 2.48
N SER A 37 11.16 2.34 1.58
CA SER A 37 9.77 2.48 1.17
C SER A 37 8.79 2.10 2.27
N VAL A 38 9.20 1.24 3.21
CA VAL A 38 8.35 0.78 4.31
C VAL A 38 8.17 1.92 5.32
N SER A 39 9.28 2.52 5.76
CA SER A 39 9.22 3.71 6.63
C SER A 39 8.49 4.87 5.94
N LEU A 40 8.74 5.11 4.65
CA LEU A 40 8.02 6.12 3.89
C LEU A 40 6.51 5.84 3.85
N ALA A 41 6.10 4.59 3.60
CA ALA A 41 4.69 4.19 3.59
C ALA A 41 4.05 4.35 4.98
N ALA A 42 4.78 4.04 6.07
CA ALA A 42 4.30 4.22 7.44
C ALA A 42 4.07 5.69 7.80
N GLN A 43 4.91 6.59 7.31
CA GLN A 43 4.84 8.03 7.60
C GLN A 43 3.90 8.79 6.65
N ALA A 44 3.61 8.26 5.46
CA ALA A 44 2.73 8.89 4.49
C ALA A 44 1.29 9.04 4.99
N ASP A 45 0.56 10.04 4.50
CA ASP A 45 -0.86 10.22 4.78
C ASP A 45 -1.76 9.27 3.97
N LEU A 46 -1.25 8.80 2.83
CA LEU A 46 -1.95 7.93 1.90
C LEU A 46 -0.93 7.26 0.96
N VAL A 47 -1.11 5.98 0.69
CA VAL A 47 -0.35 5.26 -0.35
C VAL A 47 -1.25 4.96 -1.54
N VAL A 48 -0.84 5.31 -2.75
CA VAL A 48 -1.55 4.96 -3.99
C VAL A 48 -0.62 4.16 -4.88
N SER A 49 -1.03 2.94 -5.25
CA SER A 49 -0.19 2.00 -5.99
C SER A 49 -0.99 1.26 -7.05
N VAL A 50 -0.33 0.87 -8.15
CA VAL A 50 -0.90 -0.09 -9.11
C VAL A 50 -0.63 -1.55 -8.68
N GLY A 51 0.39 -1.77 -7.87
CA GLY A 51 0.73 -3.08 -7.31
C GLY A 51 0.21 -3.26 -5.88
N GLY A 52 -0.07 -4.50 -5.51
CA GLY A 52 -0.56 -4.84 -4.17
C GLY A 52 0.50 -4.71 -3.07
N THR A 53 1.77 -5.04 -3.33
CA THR A 53 2.79 -5.22 -2.26
C THR A 53 2.91 -4.01 -1.32
N ILE A 54 3.35 -2.85 -1.83
CA ILE A 54 3.53 -1.65 -1.00
C ILE A 54 2.21 -1.12 -0.41
N ALA A 55 1.08 -1.37 -1.08
CA ALA A 55 -0.23 -0.98 -0.58
C ALA A 55 -0.64 -1.84 0.62
N ARG A 56 -0.43 -3.15 0.54
CA ARG A 56 -0.67 -4.08 1.65
C ARG A 56 0.23 -3.73 2.83
N GLU A 57 1.52 -3.49 2.60
CA GLU A 57 2.46 -3.07 3.64
C GLU A 57 1.97 -1.78 4.33
N ALA A 58 1.57 -0.77 3.57
CA ALA A 58 1.02 0.47 4.11
C ALA A 58 -0.24 0.23 4.97
N ALA A 59 -1.17 -0.59 4.49
CA ALA A 59 -2.40 -0.91 5.20
C ALA A 59 -2.14 -1.68 6.50
N LEU A 60 -1.22 -2.65 6.48
CA LEU A 60 -0.78 -3.40 7.66
C LEU A 60 -0.06 -2.52 8.69
N LEU A 61 0.46 -1.37 8.27
CA LEU A 61 1.07 -0.35 9.13
C LEU A 61 0.08 0.75 9.57
N GLY A 62 -1.21 0.63 9.21
CA GLY A 62 -2.25 1.57 9.59
C GLY A 62 -2.35 2.82 8.70
N THR A 63 -1.58 2.87 7.61
CA THR A 63 -1.70 3.94 6.61
C THR A 63 -2.71 3.53 5.55
N PRO A 64 -3.74 4.34 5.27
CA PRO A 64 -4.70 4.00 4.23
C PRO A 64 -3.99 3.88 2.88
N SER A 65 -4.42 2.90 2.10
CA SER A 65 -3.83 2.63 0.80
C SER A 65 -4.89 2.33 -0.25
N ILE A 66 -4.63 2.82 -1.46
CA ILE A 66 -5.47 2.65 -2.63
C ILE A 66 -4.69 1.81 -3.64
N VAL A 67 -5.25 0.68 -4.02
CA VAL A 67 -4.76 -0.14 -5.14
C VAL A 67 -5.58 0.19 -6.37
N VAL A 68 -4.91 0.74 -7.38
CA VAL A 68 -5.46 1.00 -8.70
C VAL A 68 -5.12 -0.20 -9.57
N PHE A 69 -6.01 -1.18 -9.64
CA PHE A 69 -5.69 -2.43 -10.33
C PHE A 69 -6.34 -2.49 -11.71
N PRO A 70 -5.57 -2.35 -12.81
CA PRO A 70 -6.13 -2.39 -14.16
C PRO A 70 -6.45 -3.81 -14.67
N PHE A 71 -6.06 -4.87 -13.97
CA PHE A 71 -6.07 -6.24 -14.53
C PHE A 71 -6.81 -7.30 -13.68
N GLY A 72 -7.81 -6.91 -12.87
CA GLY A 72 -8.69 -7.87 -12.17
C GLY A 72 -8.67 -7.87 -10.63
N TYR A 73 -8.93 -9.03 -10.04
CA TYR A 73 -9.19 -9.21 -8.61
C TYR A 73 -7.95 -9.78 -7.89
N SER A 74 -7.67 -9.30 -6.68
CA SER A 74 -6.61 -9.85 -5.84
C SER A 74 -7.20 -10.42 -4.56
N TYR A 75 -7.20 -11.76 -4.45
CA TYR A 75 -7.67 -12.47 -3.26
C TYR A 75 -7.00 -11.98 -1.97
N VAL A 76 -5.70 -11.67 -2.03
CA VAL A 76 -4.97 -11.15 -0.87
C VAL A 76 -5.45 -9.74 -0.49
N ASN A 77 -5.70 -8.87 -1.48
CA ASN A 77 -6.21 -7.53 -1.17
C ASN A 77 -7.62 -7.60 -0.58
N ASP A 78 -8.48 -8.44 -1.17
CA ASP A 78 -9.83 -8.65 -0.71
C ASP A 78 -9.87 -9.24 0.70
N TYR A 79 -9.03 -10.24 0.99
CA TYR A 79 -8.91 -10.83 2.31
C TYR A 79 -8.56 -9.76 3.36
N LEU A 80 -7.53 -8.96 3.11
CA LEU A 80 -7.12 -7.90 4.04
C LEU A 80 -8.20 -6.82 4.18
N SER A 81 -8.84 -6.42 3.08
CA SER A 81 -9.93 -5.43 3.12
C SER A 81 -11.12 -5.94 3.94
N LYS A 82 -11.52 -7.21 3.75
CA LYS A 82 -12.59 -7.87 4.52
C LYS A 82 -12.23 -8.04 6.00
N LYS A 83 -10.94 -8.23 6.30
CA LYS A 83 -10.40 -8.22 7.67
C LYS A 83 -10.39 -6.83 8.31
N GLY A 84 -10.73 -5.77 7.57
CA GLY A 84 -10.85 -4.41 8.10
C GLY A 84 -9.58 -3.56 7.97
N PHE A 85 -8.53 -4.06 7.32
CA PHE A 85 -7.36 -3.24 7.02
C PHE A 85 -7.73 -2.11 6.05
N PRO A 86 -7.12 -0.91 6.15
CA PRO A 86 -7.45 0.25 5.31
C PRO A 86 -6.84 0.13 3.91
N LEU A 87 -7.20 -0.94 3.20
CA LEU A 87 -6.77 -1.29 1.85
C LEU A 87 -7.99 -1.25 0.92
N TYR A 88 -7.96 -0.34 -0.05
CA TYR A 88 -9.09 -0.07 -0.94
C TYR A 88 -8.68 -0.34 -2.39
N THR A 89 -9.32 -1.30 -3.04
CA THR A 89 -9.14 -1.52 -4.49
C THR A 89 -10.20 -0.74 -5.25
N VAL A 90 -9.79 0.19 -6.11
CA VAL A 90 -10.70 1.13 -6.78
C VAL A 90 -10.36 1.28 -8.26
N LYS A 91 -11.32 1.77 -9.05
CA LYS A 91 -11.08 2.12 -10.44
C LYS A 91 -10.29 3.43 -10.54
N VAL A 92 -9.62 3.64 -11.67
CA VAL A 92 -8.75 4.82 -11.90
C VAL A 92 -9.51 6.13 -11.67
N GLU A 93 -10.77 6.17 -12.04
CA GLU A 93 -11.64 7.35 -11.98
C GLU A 93 -11.99 7.73 -10.53
N GLU A 94 -12.03 6.74 -9.63
CA GLU A 94 -12.44 6.89 -8.22
C GLU A 94 -11.28 7.29 -7.31
N VAL A 95 -10.03 7.21 -7.79
CA VAL A 95 -8.83 7.41 -6.96
C VAL A 95 -8.83 8.77 -6.28
N LEU A 96 -9.21 9.84 -6.98
CA LEU A 96 -9.20 11.18 -6.41
C LEU A 96 -10.21 11.34 -5.28
N ASP A 97 -11.38 10.73 -5.40
CA ASP A 97 -12.44 10.85 -4.40
C ASP A 97 -12.10 10.04 -3.15
N TYR A 98 -11.56 8.83 -3.32
CA TYR A 98 -10.99 8.07 -2.21
C TYR A 98 -9.82 8.79 -1.55
N ALA A 99 -8.92 9.39 -2.35
CA ALA A 99 -7.78 10.14 -1.80
C ALA A 99 -8.25 11.28 -0.90
N LYS A 100 -9.21 12.11 -1.35
CA LYS A 100 -9.78 13.20 -0.53
C LYS A 100 -10.38 12.70 0.79
N ARG A 101 -11.04 11.53 0.76
CA ARG A 101 -11.67 10.95 1.96
C ARG A 101 -10.67 10.40 2.96
N LEU A 102 -9.58 9.82 2.47
CA LEU A 102 -8.62 9.04 3.27
C LEU A 102 -7.40 9.84 3.72
N LEU A 103 -7.05 10.93 3.02
CA LEU A 103 -5.86 11.73 3.30
C LEU A 103 -5.82 12.19 4.77
N GLY A 104 -4.67 11.97 5.41
CA GLY A 104 -4.41 12.35 6.80
C GLY A 104 -5.00 11.41 7.85
N ARG A 105 -5.70 10.33 7.44
CA ARG A 105 -6.20 9.33 8.38
C ARG A 105 -5.11 8.33 8.74
N LYS A 106 -5.15 7.86 9.99
CA LYS A 106 -4.37 6.73 10.49
C LYS A 106 -5.31 5.75 11.20
N PHE A 107 -5.04 4.47 11.03
CA PHE A 107 -5.89 3.40 11.53
C PHE A 107 -5.09 2.58 12.55
N ASP A 108 -5.66 2.34 13.74
CA ASP A 108 -5.07 1.39 14.68
C ASP A 108 -5.37 -0.03 14.21
N VAL A 109 -4.36 -0.65 13.59
CA VAL A 109 -4.44 -2.00 13.02
C VAL A 109 -3.86 -3.07 13.95
N LYS A 110 -3.35 -2.70 15.14
CA LYS A 110 -2.79 -3.65 16.09
C LYS A 110 -3.76 -4.77 16.48
N PRO A 111 -5.07 -4.51 16.68
CA PRO A 111 -6.03 -5.58 16.95
C PRO A 111 -6.15 -6.56 15.78
N LEU A 112 -6.20 -6.04 14.55
CA LEU A 112 -6.35 -6.84 13.33
C LEU A 112 -5.12 -7.71 13.07
N LEU A 113 -3.91 -7.17 13.32
CA LEU A 113 -2.66 -7.90 13.17
C LEU A 113 -2.59 -9.13 14.09
N LYS A 114 -3.16 -9.06 15.30
CA LYS A 114 -3.19 -10.20 16.24
C LYS A 114 -4.08 -11.35 15.76
N GLU A 115 -4.99 -11.11 14.83
CA GLU A 115 -5.82 -12.15 14.23
C GLU A 115 -5.16 -12.87 13.06
N LEU A 116 -4.02 -12.35 12.58
CA LEU A 116 -3.27 -12.99 11.50
C LEU A 116 -2.43 -14.13 12.06
N GLU A 117 -2.33 -15.21 11.30
CA GLU A 117 -1.46 -16.34 11.62
C GLU A 117 0.02 -15.91 11.61
N ASP A 118 0.79 -16.34 12.61
CA ASP A 118 2.23 -16.14 12.60
C ASP A 118 2.89 -17.16 11.66
N PRO A 119 3.47 -16.73 10.51
CA PRO A 119 4.07 -17.66 9.57
C PRO A 119 5.27 -18.40 10.17
N VAL A 120 5.96 -17.85 11.17
CA VAL A 120 7.11 -18.50 11.82
C VAL A 120 6.68 -19.77 12.52
N GLU A 121 5.55 -19.74 13.24
CA GLU A 121 5.00 -20.91 13.93
C GLU A 121 4.61 -22.00 12.94
N VAL A 122 3.95 -21.62 11.83
CA VAL A 122 3.53 -22.55 10.77
C VAL A 122 4.74 -23.22 10.13
N ILE A 123 5.73 -22.43 9.73
CA ILE A 123 6.94 -22.94 9.07
C ILE A 123 7.69 -23.88 10.03
N ALA A 124 7.87 -23.48 11.29
CA ALA A 124 8.57 -24.30 12.29
C ALA A 124 7.86 -25.64 12.54
N ARG A 125 6.52 -25.66 12.54
CA ARG A 125 5.73 -26.90 12.65
C ARG A 125 5.94 -27.80 11.43
N LEU A 126 5.82 -27.25 10.22
CA LEU A 126 5.96 -28.01 8.98
C LEU A 126 7.35 -28.62 8.81
N VAL A 127 8.41 -27.88 9.17
CA VAL A 127 9.78 -28.40 9.10
C VAL A 127 9.95 -29.63 10.01
N LYS A 128 9.44 -29.59 11.25
CA LYS A 128 9.51 -30.72 12.19
C LYS A 128 8.71 -31.95 11.73
N GLU A 129 7.63 -31.75 10.97
CA GLU A 129 6.83 -32.84 10.40
C GLU A 129 7.54 -33.53 9.23
N LEU A 130 8.33 -32.78 8.45
CA LEU A 130 9.08 -33.30 7.30
C LEU A 130 10.39 -33.99 7.68
N GLU A 131 10.93 -33.74 8.88
CA GLU A 131 12.13 -34.41 9.42
C GLU A 131 11.85 -35.81 10.02
N LYS A 132 10.58 -36.22 10.10
CA LYS A 132 10.15 -37.56 10.55
C LYS A 132 9.96 -38.52 9.39
#